data_AF-A0A1F5DGZ5-F1
#
_entry.id   AF-A0A1F5DGZ5-F1
#
_cell.length_a   1.000
_cell.length_b   1.000
_cell.length_c   1.000
_cell.angle_alpha   90.00
_cell.angle_beta   90.00
_cell.angle_gamma   90.00
#
_symmetry.space_group_name_H-M   'P 1'
#
loop_
_entity.id
_entity.type
_entity.pdbx_description
1 polymer ?
#
loop_
_entity_poly.entity_id
_entity_poly.type
_entity_poly.pdbx_seq_one_letter_code
_entity_poly.pdbx_strand_id
1 'polypeptide(L)'
;MSESQIEKIFGSMIEEVRRLKYHLPKTRKPLRILLKEETPSVETQDGRSILMKKEEIAKLSEIVPSHLQDKIQLPIIIQRRFDFGESIYTVMGNKLE
;
A
#
# COMPACT_ATOMS: atom_id res chain seq x y z
N MET A 1 15.36 -28.19 22.84
CA MET A 1 14.01 -27.94 22.28
C MET A 1 13.76 -29.00 21.23
N SER A 2 12.57 -29.59 21.16
CA SER A 2 12.28 -30.59 20.11
C SER A 2 12.03 -29.90 18.77
N GLU A 3 12.38 -30.57 17.68
CA GLU A 3 12.21 -30.10 16.30
C GLU A 3 10.77 -29.65 16.00
N SER A 4 9.80 -30.40 16.55
CA SER A 4 8.35 -30.09 16.49
C SER A 4 7.95 -28.76 17.16
N GLN A 5 8.64 -28.33 18.23
CA GLN A 5 8.36 -27.04 18.87
C GLN A 5 8.84 -25.86 18.02
N ILE A 6 9.97 -26.01 17.33
CA ILE A 6 10.52 -24.97 16.45
C ILE A 6 9.62 -24.76 15.24
N GLU A 7 9.17 -25.84 14.59
CA GLU A 7 8.24 -25.76 13.45
C GLU A 7 6.93 -25.05 13.82
N LYS A 8 6.39 -25.34 15.01
CA LYS A 8 5.15 -24.73 15.48
C LYS A 8 5.29 -23.22 15.72
N ILE A 9 6.42 -22.79 16.29
CA ILE A 9 6.73 -21.36 16.51
C ILE A 9 6.96 -20.64 15.17
N PHE A 10 7.69 -21.27 14.25
CA PHE A 10 7.91 -20.70 12.91
C PHE A 10 6.59 -20.54 12.14
N GLY A 11 5.72 -21.56 12.21
CA GLY A 11 4.39 -21.52 11.60
C GLY A 11 3.52 -20.37 12.13
N SER A 12 3.50 -20.14 13.44
CA SER A 12 2.74 -19.03 14.03
C SER A 12 3.29 -17.66 13.63
N MET A 13 4.61 -17.49 13.57
CA MET A 13 5.23 -16.24 13.10
C MET A 13 4.90 -15.94 11.64
N ILE A 14 4.92 -16.96 10.77
CA ILE A 14 4.54 -16.79 9.36
C ILE A 14 3.08 -16.35 9.23
N GLU A 15 2.17 -16.92 10.03
CA GLU A 15 0.76 -16.53 10.05
C GLU A 15 0.55 -15.09 10.53
N GLU A 16 1.29 -14.64 11.55
CA GLU A 16 1.26 -13.23 11.97
C GLU A 16 1.76 -12.29 10.87
N VAL A 17 2.86 -12.64 10.19
CA VAL A 17 3.37 -11.88 9.06
C VAL A 17 2.36 -11.83 7.91
N ARG A 18 1.63 -12.92 7.65
CA ARG A 18 0.53 -12.94 6.65
C ARG A 18 -0.60 -12.02 7.05
N ARG A 19 -1.02 -12.04 8.31
CA ARG A 19 -2.09 -11.16 8.84
C ARG A 19 -1.75 -9.69 8.69
N LEU A 20 -0.49 -9.31 8.92
CA LEU A 20 -0.03 -7.94 8.72
C LEU A 20 -0.19 -7.47 7.26
N LYS A 21 -0.16 -8.38 6.28
CA LYS A 21 -0.30 -8.04 4.86
C LYS A 21 -1.75 -7.87 4.42
N TYR A 22 -2.73 -8.33 5.19
CA TYR A 22 -4.14 -8.30 4.80
C TYR A 22 -4.66 -6.89 4.49
N HIS A 23 -4.22 -5.89 5.24
CA HIS A 23 -4.63 -4.50 5.04
C HIS A 23 -3.84 -3.78 3.95
N LEU A 24 -2.82 -4.43 3.36
CA LEU A 24 -2.08 -3.84 2.25
C LEU A 24 -2.96 -3.83 0.99
N PRO A 25 -2.81 -2.80 0.14
CA PRO A 25 -3.50 -2.75 -1.14
C PRO A 25 -3.09 -3.96 -2.00
N LYS A 26 -4.07 -4.71 -2.48
CA LYS A 26 -3.88 -5.78 -3.47
C LYS A 26 -3.55 -5.19 -4.84
N THR A 27 -4.16 -4.06 -5.16
CA THR A 27 -3.89 -3.30 -6.39
C THR A 27 -3.74 -1.81 -6.07
N ARG A 28 -3.02 -1.11 -6.95
CA ARG A 28 -2.96 0.36 -6.96
C ARG A 28 -3.58 0.86 -8.25
N LYS A 29 -4.19 2.03 -8.22
CA LYS A 29 -4.83 2.66 -9.39
C LYS A 29 -4.14 3.97 -9.74
N PRO A 30 -3.98 4.30 -11.04
CA PRO A 30 -3.52 5.62 -11.45
C PRO A 30 -4.46 6.72 -10.96
N LEU A 31 -3.90 7.89 -10.64
CA LEU A 31 -4.65 9.07 -10.24
C LEU A 31 -5.75 9.42 -11.25
N ARG A 32 -5.45 9.32 -12.56
CA ARG A 32 -6.45 9.56 -13.63
C ARG A 32 -7.68 8.64 -13.54
N ILE A 33 -7.52 7.40 -13.08
CA ILE A 33 -8.64 6.46 -12.91
C ILE A 33 -9.46 6.86 -11.69
N LEU A 34 -8.79 7.13 -10.57
CA LEU A 34 -9.45 7.49 -9.31
C LEU A 34 -10.23 8.80 -9.39
N LEU A 35 -9.79 9.77 -10.20
CA LEU A 35 -10.52 11.01 -10.47
C LEU A 35 -11.89 10.80 -11.12
N LYS A 36 -12.11 9.66 -11.78
CA LYS A 36 -13.36 9.33 -12.48
C LYS A 36 -14.31 8.48 -11.63
N GLU A 37 -13.83 7.98 -10.49
CA GLU A 37 -14.64 7.13 -9.61
C GLU A 37 -15.53 8.01 -8.73
N GLU A 38 -16.80 7.62 -8.59
CA GLU A 38 -17.70 8.31 -7.65
C GLU A 38 -17.25 8.10 -6.21
N THR A 39 -16.73 6.90 -5.91
CA THR A 39 -16.14 6.53 -4.63
C THR A 39 -14.73 5.98 -4.85
N PRO A 40 -13.70 6.85 -4.87
CA PRO A 40 -12.33 6.45 -5.15
C PRO A 40 -11.82 5.40 -4.15
N SER A 41 -11.42 4.23 -4.65
CA SER A 41 -11.04 3.12 -3.77
C SER A 41 -10.13 2.07 -4.41
N VAL A 42 -9.42 1.30 -3.57
CA VAL A 42 -8.67 0.10 -4.00
C VAL A 42 -8.96 -1.08 -3.08
N GLU A 43 -8.87 -2.30 -3.62
CA GLU A 43 -9.05 -3.54 -2.86
C GLU A 43 -7.79 -3.87 -2.04
N THR A 44 -7.96 -4.37 -0.83
CA THR A 44 -6.89 -4.92 0.02
C THR A 44 -6.71 -6.43 -0.20
N GLN A 45 -5.64 -7.01 0.34
CA GLN A 45 -5.39 -8.45 0.19
C GLN A 45 -6.47 -9.33 0.82
N ASP A 46 -7.18 -8.82 1.84
CA ASP A 46 -8.33 -9.50 2.47
C ASP A 46 -9.70 -9.17 1.83
N GLY A 47 -9.71 -8.51 0.66
CA GLY A 47 -10.93 -8.20 -0.08
C GLY A 47 -11.73 -7.01 0.45
N ARG A 48 -11.23 -6.30 1.47
CA ARG A 48 -11.79 -5.01 1.90
C ARG A 48 -11.39 -3.91 0.92
N SER A 49 -11.82 -2.68 1.20
CA SER A 49 -11.50 -1.51 0.38
C SER A 49 -10.83 -0.41 1.20
N ILE A 50 -9.76 0.15 0.67
CA ILE A 50 -9.20 1.43 1.12
C ILE A 50 -9.97 2.52 0.39
N LEU A 51 -10.79 3.26 1.12
CA LEU A 51 -11.52 4.42 0.61
C LEU A 51 -10.63 5.66 0.63
N MET A 52 -10.72 6.47 -0.43
CA MET A 52 -10.04 7.74 -0.54
C MET A 52 -11.06 8.85 -0.73
N LYS A 53 -10.84 9.99 -0.08
CA LYS A 53 -11.74 11.14 -0.20
C LYS A 53 -11.64 11.72 -1.61
N LYS A 54 -12.79 11.95 -2.24
CA LYS A 54 -12.85 12.50 -3.61
C LYS A 54 -12.18 13.87 -3.69
N GLU A 55 -12.30 14.67 -2.64
CA GLU A 55 -11.71 16.01 -2.52
C GLU A 55 -10.18 15.94 -2.42
N GLU A 56 -9.62 14.95 -1.71
CA GLU A 56 -8.16 14.76 -1.60
C GLU A 56 -7.56 14.28 -2.93
N ILE A 57 -8.28 13.41 -3.65
CA ILE A 57 -7.91 12.97 -5.00
C ILE A 57 -7.93 14.14 -5.99
N ALA A 58 -8.98 14.97 -5.95
CA ALA A 58 -9.09 16.16 -6.78
C ALA A 58 -7.95 17.15 -6.50
N LYS A 59 -7.67 17.44 -5.22
CA LYS A 59 -6.56 18.31 -4.81
C LYS A 59 -5.20 17.78 -5.27
N LEU A 60 -4.98 16.46 -5.23
CA LEU A 60 -3.74 15.87 -5.73
C LEU A 60 -3.58 16.10 -7.24
N SER A 61 -4.67 16.11 -8.01
CA SER A 61 -4.65 16.36 -9.46
C SER A 61 -4.25 17.79 -9.84
N GLU A 62 -4.47 18.75 -8.95
CA GLU A 62 -4.02 20.14 -9.12
C GLU A 62 -2.51 20.28 -8.92
N ILE A 63 -1.92 19.42 -8.08
CA ILE A 63 -0.48 19.43 -7.76
C ILE A 63 0.30 18.60 -8.79
N VAL A 64 -0.28 17.50 -9.27
CA VAL A 64 0.37 16.57 -10.20
C VAL A 64 0.15 17.00 -11.66
N PRO A 65 1.22 17.27 -12.43
CA PRO A 65 1.10 17.58 -13.86
C PRO A 65 0.30 16.52 -14.61
N SER A 66 -0.57 16.94 -15.52
CA SER A 66 -1.53 16.03 -16.19
C SER A 66 -0.88 14.82 -16.86
N HIS A 67 0.31 14.99 -17.44
CA HIS A 67 1.07 13.91 -18.09
C HIS A 67 1.62 12.86 -17.11
N LEU A 68 1.64 13.13 -15.80
CA LEU A 68 2.07 12.19 -14.77
C LEU A 68 0.89 11.50 -14.06
N GLN A 69 -0.35 11.92 -14.30
CA GLN A 69 -1.53 11.35 -13.61
C GLN A 69 -1.78 9.88 -13.94
N ASP A 70 -1.26 9.39 -15.07
CA ASP A 70 -1.23 7.96 -15.41
C ASP A 70 -0.11 7.17 -14.72
N LYS A 71 0.97 7.86 -14.32
CA LYS A 71 2.15 7.26 -13.67
C LYS A 71 2.02 7.23 -12.15
N ILE A 72 1.35 8.22 -11.55
CA ILE A 72 1.11 8.28 -10.11
C ILE A 72 0.03 7.28 -9.73
N GLN A 73 0.42 6.21 -9.04
CA GLN A 73 -0.49 5.20 -8.53
C GLN A 73 -0.77 5.38 -7.03
N LEU A 74 -2.02 5.21 -6.64
CA LEU A 74 -2.48 5.30 -5.26
C LEU A 74 -3.01 3.96 -4.74
N PRO A 75 -2.93 3.71 -3.42
CA PRO A 75 -2.39 4.61 -2.39
C PRO A 75 -0.85 4.72 -2.46
N ILE A 76 -0.31 5.78 -1.84
CA ILE A 76 1.14 5.93 -1.62
C ILE A 76 1.51 5.02 -0.46
N ILE A 77 2.44 4.09 -0.69
CA ILE A 77 2.89 3.17 0.36
C ILE A 77 4.19 3.71 0.95
N ILE A 78 4.23 3.87 2.27
CA ILE A 78 5.40 4.35 3.00
C ILE A 78 5.89 3.20 3.89
N GLN A 79 7.11 2.73 3.65
CA GLN A 79 7.72 1.65 4.41
C GLN A 79 8.71 2.21 5.44
N ARG A 80 8.52 1.87 6.72
CA ARG A 80 9.50 2.18 7.77
C ARG A 80 10.75 1.31 7.61
N ARG A 81 11.93 1.94 7.67
CA ARG A 81 13.25 1.32 7.57
C ARG A 81 13.85 1.15 8.95
N PHE A 82 13.55 0.03 9.59
CA PHE A 82 14.07 -0.30 10.93
C PHE A 82 15.60 -0.55 10.93
N ASP A 83 16.19 -0.76 9.77
CA ASP A 83 17.61 -1.04 9.56
C ASP A 83 18.51 0.22 9.64
N PHE A 84 17.95 1.42 9.46
CA PHE A 84 18.73 2.65 9.40
C PHE A 84 18.57 3.58 10.62
N GLY A 85 17.78 3.19 11.62
CA GLY A 85 17.55 3.98 12.83
C GLY A 85 16.11 4.47 12.97
N GLU A 86 15.89 5.44 13.85
CA GLU A 86 14.57 5.97 14.13
C GLU A 86 14.09 6.91 13.02
N SER A 87 12.78 6.88 12.74
CA SER A 87 12.10 7.83 11.85
C SER A 87 12.56 7.83 10.38
N ILE A 88 13.12 6.73 9.88
CA ILE A 88 13.47 6.59 8.45
C ILE A 88 12.37 5.82 7.72
N TYR A 89 11.95 6.39 6.58
CA TYR A 89 10.88 5.85 5.74
C TYR A 89 11.27 5.88 4.27
N THR A 90 10.83 4.88 3.51
CA THR A 90 10.96 4.79 2.06
C THR A 90 9.58 4.90 1.42
N VAL A 91 9.43 5.80 0.46
CA VAL A 91 8.23 5.86 -0.37
C VAL A 91 8.32 4.75 -1.43
N MET A 92 7.42 3.77 -1.35
CA MET A 92 7.33 2.70 -2.33
C MET A 92 6.51 3.16 -3.53
N GLY A 93 7.22 3.60 -4.57
CA GLY A 93 6.66 3.97 -5.87
C GLY A 93 6.69 2.82 -6.88
N ASN A 94 6.11 3.06 -8.05
CA ASN A 94 6.54 2.33 -9.24
C ASN A 94 7.90 2.89 -9.66
N LYS A 95 8.78 2.04 -10.20
CA LYS A 95 9.96 2.55 -10.91
C LYS A 95 9.49 3.45 -12.05
N LEU A 96 9.95 4.69 -12.03
CA LEU A 96 9.84 5.62 -13.14
C LEU A 96 10.98 5.28 -14.09
N GLU A 97 10.81 4.16 -14.80
CA GLU A 97 11.82 3.55 -15.70
C GLU A 97 13.06 2.97 -14.98
#